data_AF-A0A2J6I003-F1
#
_entry.id   AF-A0A2J6I003-F1
#
_cell.length_a   1.000
_cell.length_b   1.000
_cell.length_c   1.000
_cell.angle_alpha   90.00
_cell.angle_beta   90.00
_cell.angle_gamma   90.00
#
_symmetry.space_group_name_H-M   'P 1'
#
loop_
_entity.id
_entity.type
_entity.pdbx_description
1 polymer ?
#
loop_
_entity_poly.entity_id
_entity_poly.type
_entity_poly.pdbx_seq_one_letter_code
_entity_poly.pdbx_strand_id
1 'polypeptide(L)'
;MENKLQQEIKEIQKSVTPFIFRVVIIITIVGGVLGLLFFTSVLFFRIDGSNFPGYFQYKDPKGIVFTTFLVLQILIHAGFIFSAIQLIKNKKAGVYIYTICFILFIISRLYYSESFVFIEIFSGIVLLFLMVLSWKKLN
;
A
#
# COMPACT_ATOMS: atom_id res chain seq x y z
N MET A 1 30.86 -29.20 -9.30
CA MET A 1 29.48 -29.03 -9.80
C MET A 1 28.72 -27.92 -9.06
N GLU A 2 28.93 -27.75 -7.76
CA GLU A 2 28.35 -26.67 -6.91
C GLU A 2 28.53 -25.24 -7.45
N ASN A 3 29.70 -24.92 -8.02
CA ASN A 3 30.01 -23.55 -8.46
C ASN A 3 29.18 -23.08 -9.68
N LYS A 4 28.76 -23.99 -10.55
CA LYS A 4 28.01 -23.66 -11.77
C LYS A 4 26.54 -23.35 -11.45
N LEU A 5 25.94 -24.18 -10.59
CA LEU A 5 24.57 -23.98 -10.12
C LEU A 5 24.44 -22.66 -9.34
N GLN A 6 25.42 -22.32 -8.49
CA GLN A 6 25.41 -21.05 -7.77
C GLN A 6 25.58 -19.82 -8.68
N GLN A 7 26.32 -19.94 -9.79
CA GLN A 7 26.44 -18.87 -10.78
C GLN A 7 25.13 -18.67 -11.56
N GLU A 8 24.50 -19.74 -12.04
CA GLU A 8 23.21 -19.68 -12.73
C GLU A 8 22.11 -19.06 -11.84
N ILE A 9 22.06 -19.46 -10.56
CA ILE A 9 21.14 -18.87 -9.59
C ILE A 9 21.37 -17.36 -9.44
N LYS A 10 22.64 -16.91 -9.35
CA LYS A 10 22.97 -15.49 -9.24
C LYS A 10 22.54 -14.69 -10.47
N GLU A 11 22.70 -15.25 -11.67
CA GLU A 11 22.30 -14.60 -12.92
C GLU A 11 20.78 -14.46 -13.03
N ILE A 12 20.04 -15.52 -12.72
CA ILE A 12 18.56 -15.49 -12.64
C ILE A 12 18.11 -14.45 -11.61
N GLN A 13 18.72 -14.43 -10.44
CA GLN A 13 18.38 -13.46 -9.39
C GLN A 13 18.66 -12.01 -9.82
N LYS A 14 19.70 -11.80 -10.63
CA LYS A 14 20.07 -10.48 -11.17
C LYS A 14 19.02 -9.95 -12.15
N SER A 15 18.37 -10.81 -12.94
CA SER A 15 17.36 -10.45 -13.94
C SER A 15 15.92 -10.43 -13.41
N VAL A 16 15.58 -11.30 -12.45
CA VAL A 16 14.22 -11.42 -11.88
C VAL A 16 13.94 -10.32 -10.84
N THR A 17 14.92 -10.00 -9.99
CA THR A 17 14.74 -8.97 -8.94
C THR A 17 14.33 -7.59 -9.48
N PRO A 18 14.94 -7.04 -10.56
CA PRO A 18 14.48 -5.80 -11.18
C PRO A 18 13.04 -5.84 -11.70
N PHE A 19 12.60 -6.99 -12.21
CA PHE A 19 11.23 -7.16 -12.70
C PHE A 19 10.23 -7.14 -11.54
N ILE A 20 10.48 -7.94 -10.49
CA ILE A 20 9.67 -7.95 -9.25
C ILE A 20 9.55 -6.54 -8.68
N PHE A 21 10.68 -5.82 -8.61
CA PHE A 21 10.71 -4.46 -8.08
C PHE A 21 9.85 -3.47 -8.89
N ARG A 22 9.86 -3.59 -10.23
CA ARG A 22 8.99 -2.78 -11.11
C ARG A 22 7.52 -3.11 -10.90
N VAL A 23 7.17 -4.40 -10.79
CA VAL A 23 5.80 -4.84 -10.52
C VAL A 23 5.30 -4.27 -9.20
N VAL A 24 6.11 -4.33 -8.14
CA VAL A 24 5.79 -3.74 -6.85
C VAL A 24 5.52 -2.24 -6.98
N ILE A 25 6.40 -1.48 -7.65
CA ILE A 25 6.21 -0.04 -7.87
C ILE A 25 4.88 0.23 -8.58
N ILE A 26 4.58 -0.52 -9.64
CA ILE A 26 3.34 -0.36 -10.44
C ILE A 26 2.12 -0.64 -9.57
N ILE A 27 2.13 -1.73 -8.79
CA ILE A 27 0.99 -2.06 -7.92
C ILE A 27 0.82 -0.97 -6.85
N THR A 28 1.90 -0.53 -6.21
CA THR A 28 1.84 0.51 -5.17
C THR A 28 1.33 1.85 -5.73
N ILE A 29 1.78 2.26 -6.91
CA ILE A 29 1.32 3.54 -7.51
C ILE A 29 -0.12 3.44 -8.00
N VAL A 30 -0.51 2.34 -8.66
CA VAL A 30 -1.89 2.15 -9.15
C VAL A 30 -2.85 2.06 -7.96
N GLY A 31 -2.54 1.26 -6.94
CA GLY A 31 -3.35 1.17 -5.73
C GLY A 31 -3.45 2.51 -5.01
N GLY A 32 -2.35 3.24 -4.89
CA GLY A 32 -2.31 4.59 -4.34
C GLY A 32 -3.21 5.56 -5.12
N VAL A 33 -3.12 5.61 -6.44
CA VAL A 33 -3.94 6.49 -7.29
C VAL A 33 -5.43 6.11 -7.22
N LEU A 34 -5.76 4.83 -7.34
CA LEU A 34 -7.15 4.38 -7.30
C LEU A 34 -7.81 4.68 -5.95
N GLY A 35 -7.13 4.39 -4.84
CA GLY A 35 -7.66 4.71 -3.52
C GLY A 35 -7.74 6.23 -3.28
N LEU A 36 -6.73 7.00 -3.72
CA LEU A 36 -6.79 8.46 -3.63
C LEU A 36 -8.02 9.02 -4.37
N LEU A 37 -8.25 8.58 -5.61
CA LEU A 37 -9.42 8.98 -6.39
C LEU A 37 -10.72 8.59 -5.72
N PHE A 38 -10.81 7.36 -5.21
CA PHE A 38 -12.00 6.86 -4.52
C PHE A 38 -12.33 7.69 -3.27
N PHE A 39 -11.42 7.77 -2.30
CA PHE A 39 -11.68 8.45 -1.02
C PHE A 39 -11.85 9.96 -1.19
N THR A 40 -11.12 10.57 -2.14
CA THR A 40 -11.30 11.99 -2.48
C THR A 40 -12.68 12.22 -3.08
N SER A 41 -13.15 11.36 -3.99
CA SER A 41 -14.49 11.48 -4.57
C SER A 41 -15.58 11.38 -3.50
N VAL A 42 -15.46 10.41 -2.58
CA VAL A 42 -16.38 10.24 -1.46
C VAL A 42 -16.45 11.50 -0.60
N LEU A 43 -15.28 12.10 -0.30
CA LEU A 43 -15.20 13.34 0.48
C LEU A 43 -15.80 14.55 -0.27
N PHE A 44 -15.45 14.74 -1.55
CA PHE A 44 -15.90 15.90 -2.34
C PHE A 44 -17.39 15.85 -2.68
N PHE A 45 -17.90 14.67 -3.06
CA PHE A 45 -19.33 14.48 -3.34
C PHE A 45 -20.18 14.29 -2.08
N ARG A 46 -19.56 14.37 -0.89
CA ARG A 46 -20.23 14.22 0.42
C ARG A 46 -21.10 12.97 0.48
N ILE A 47 -20.58 11.85 -0.05
CA ILE A 47 -21.28 10.57 -0.02
C ILE A 47 -21.40 10.15 1.45
N ASP A 48 -22.61 9.86 1.90
CA ASP A 48 -22.87 9.48 3.28
C ASP A 48 -22.25 8.11 3.61
N GLY A 49 -21.74 7.98 4.85
CA GLY A 49 -21.19 6.74 5.41
C GLY A 49 -22.22 5.61 5.52
N SER A 50 -23.52 5.91 5.40
CA SER A 50 -24.59 4.91 5.24
C SER A 50 -24.44 4.03 4.00
N ASN A 51 -23.71 4.49 2.98
CA ASN A 51 -23.40 3.70 1.78
C ASN A 51 -22.22 2.73 1.97
N PHE A 52 -21.56 2.75 3.13
CA PHE A 52 -20.39 1.95 3.41
C PHE A 52 -20.70 0.81 4.40
N PRO A 53 -20.08 -0.37 4.22
CA PRO A 53 -20.13 -1.43 5.22
C PRO A 53 -19.66 -0.91 6.59
N GLY A 54 -20.33 -1.32 7.67
CA GLY A 54 -20.00 -0.84 9.02
C GLY A 54 -20.58 0.54 9.37
N TYR A 55 -21.62 1.01 8.67
CA TYR A 55 -22.23 2.34 8.86
C TYR A 55 -22.49 2.77 10.32
N PHE A 56 -22.79 1.83 11.22
CA PHE A 56 -22.99 2.12 12.64
C PHE A 56 -21.75 2.71 13.31
N GLN A 57 -20.55 2.38 12.82
CA GLN A 57 -19.26 2.91 13.28
C GLN A 57 -19.03 4.35 12.78
N TYR A 58 -19.71 4.76 11.71
CA TYR A 58 -19.65 6.10 11.13
C TYR A 58 -20.80 7.00 11.60
N LYS A 59 -21.71 6.48 12.42
CA LYS A 59 -22.93 7.18 12.85
C LYS A 59 -22.62 8.13 14.02
N ASP A 60 -21.90 9.21 13.75
CA ASP A 60 -21.77 10.34 14.66
C ASP A 60 -22.62 11.54 14.19
N PRO A 61 -23.27 12.30 15.09
CA PRO A 61 -24.20 13.37 14.72
C PRO A 61 -23.58 14.49 13.86
N LYS A 62 -22.25 14.61 13.86
CA LYS A 62 -21.50 15.67 13.18
C LYS A 62 -20.71 15.13 11.97
N GLY A 63 -20.75 13.83 11.68
CA GLY A 63 -19.97 13.19 10.60
C GLY A 63 -18.45 13.29 10.77
N ILE A 64 -17.95 13.61 11.97
CA ILE A 64 -16.53 13.83 12.25
C ILE A 64 -15.74 12.54 12.10
N VAL A 65 -16.28 11.41 12.56
CA VAL A 65 -15.58 10.12 12.57
C VAL A 65 -15.35 9.66 11.13
N PHE A 66 -16.40 9.72 10.31
CA PHE A 66 -16.32 9.36 8.90
C PHE A 66 -15.40 10.30 8.11
N THR A 67 -15.51 11.62 8.32
CA THR A 67 -14.64 12.60 7.66
C THR A 67 -13.16 12.37 8.03
N THR A 68 -12.88 12.11 9.30
CA THR A 68 -11.52 11.82 9.78
C THR A 68 -10.97 10.55 9.13
N PHE A 69 -11.79 9.50 9.02
CA PHE A 69 -11.43 8.29 8.31
C PHE A 69 -11.09 8.55 6.84
N LEU A 70 -11.93 9.31 6.12
CA LEU A 70 -11.66 9.65 4.71
C LEU A 70 -10.36 10.44 4.55
N VAL A 71 -10.13 11.45 5.38
CA VAL A 71 -8.88 12.24 5.36
C VAL A 71 -7.68 11.34 5.63
N LEU A 72 -7.76 10.45 6.61
CA LEU A 72 -6.70 9.49 6.90
C LEU A 72 -6.42 8.57 5.70
N GLN A 73 -7.47 8.06 5.04
CA GLN A 73 -7.30 7.21 3.85
C GLN A 73 -6.65 7.99 2.70
N ILE A 74 -7.05 9.23 2.45
CA ILE A 74 -6.43 10.09 1.43
C ILE A 74 -4.93 10.25 1.71
N LEU A 75 -4.55 10.52 2.96
CA LEU A 75 -3.14 10.66 3.35
C LEU A 75 -2.35 9.36 3.20
N ILE A 76 -2.93 8.22 3.58
CA ILE A 76 -2.31 6.89 3.42
C ILE A 76 -2.03 6.61 1.93
N HIS A 77 -3.02 6.84 1.06
CA HIS A 77 -2.90 6.56 -0.37
C HIS A 77 -1.95 7.53 -1.08
N ALA A 78 -1.95 8.80 -0.69
CA ALA A 78 -0.90 9.74 -1.11
C ALA A 78 0.49 9.25 -0.68
N GLY A 79 0.61 8.75 0.55
CA GLY A 79 1.82 8.14 1.08
C GLY A 79 2.31 6.93 0.27
N PHE A 80 1.41 6.06 -0.19
CA PHE A 80 1.77 4.97 -1.11
C PHE A 80 2.31 5.49 -2.44
N ILE A 81 1.73 6.54 -3.02
CA ILE A 81 2.26 7.18 -4.23
C ILE A 81 3.66 7.74 -3.97
N PHE A 82 3.86 8.46 -2.86
CA PHE A 82 5.17 8.98 -2.47
C PHE A 82 6.19 7.86 -2.26
N SER A 83 5.79 6.75 -1.62
CA SER A 83 6.63 5.56 -1.49
C SER A 83 7.06 5.05 -2.87
N ALA A 84 6.13 4.84 -3.79
CA ALA A 84 6.42 4.38 -5.14
C ALA A 84 7.40 5.31 -5.88
N ILE A 85 7.24 6.64 -5.75
CA ILE A 85 8.16 7.64 -6.31
C ILE A 85 9.58 7.48 -5.74
N GLN A 86 9.72 7.24 -4.42
CA GLN A 86 11.03 7.01 -3.81
C GLN A 86 11.64 5.67 -4.25
N LEU A 87 10.81 4.63 -4.44
CA LEU A 87 11.25 3.34 -4.95
C LEU A 87 11.73 3.44 -6.40
N ILE A 88 11.07 4.23 -7.26
CA ILE A 88 11.56 4.53 -8.63
C ILE A 88 12.97 5.14 -8.58
N LYS A 89 13.24 5.97 -7.56
CA LYS A 89 14.55 6.58 -7.31
C LYS A 89 15.53 5.63 -6.59
N ASN A 90 15.17 4.35 -6.43
CA ASN A 90 15.92 3.32 -5.70
C ASN A 90 16.29 3.71 -4.26
N LYS A 91 15.45 4.48 -3.56
CA LYS A 91 15.72 4.91 -2.18
C LYS A 91 15.03 4.01 -1.16
N LYS A 92 15.76 3.62 -0.11
CA LYS A 92 15.18 2.86 1.03
C LYS A 92 14.03 3.58 1.72
N ALA A 93 14.04 4.92 1.67
CA ALA A 93 12.94 5.78 2.10
C ALA A 93 11.57 5.30 1.59
N GLY A 94 11.50 4.80 0.36
CA GLY A 94 10.26 4.27 -0.21
C GLY A 94 9.69 3.08 0.58
N VAL A 95 10.55 2.15 1.01
CA VAL A 95 10.13 1.00 1.81
C VAL A 95 9.65 1.44 3.19
N TYR A 96 10.35 2.37 3.84
CA TYR A 96 9.92 2.89 5.14
C TYR A 96 8.57 3.60 5.07
N ILE A 97 8.37 4.46 4.07
CA ILE A 97 7.08 5.15 3.85
C ILE A 97 5.98 4.11 3.60
N TYR A 98 6.23 3.12 2.74
CA TYR A 98 5.27 2.04 2.48
C TYR A 98 4.87 1.34 3.77
N THR A 99 5.84 0.91 4.59
CA THR A 99 5.60 0.21 5.85
C THR A 99 4.74 1.05 6.80
N ILE A 100 5.05 2.33 6.97
CA ILE A 100 4.28 3.23 7.83
C ILE A 100 2.84 3.37 7.32
N CYS A 101 2.67 3.66 6.03
CA CYS A 101 1.35 3.77 5.40
C CYS A 101 0.56 2.46 5.52
N PHE A 102 1.22 1.31 5.36
CA PHE A 102 0.59 0.00 5.47
C PHE A 102 0.16 -0.32 6.90
N ILE A 103 0.97 0.02 7.91
CA ILE A 103 0.58 -0.11 9.32
C ILE A 103 -0.63 0.79 9.62
N LEU A 104 -0.60 2.05 9.19
CA LEU A 104 -1.72 2.98 9.37
C LEU A 104 -2.98 2.47 8.65
N PHE A 105 -2.83 1.88 7.47
CA PHE A 105 -3.92 1.25 6.74
C PHE A 105 -4.54 0.10 7.54
N ILE A 106 -3.73 -0.83 8.06
CA ILE A 106 -4.22 -1.92 8.92
C ILE A 106 -4.95 -1.36 10.13
N ILE A 107 -4.34 -0.42 10.85
CA ILE A 107 -4.93 0.18 12.05
C ILE A 107 -6.27 0.82 11.71
N SER A 108 -6.33 1.59 10.61
CA SER A 108 -7.59 2.21 10.17
C SER A 108 -8.67 1.16 9.90
N ARG A 109 -8.33 0.00 9.30
CA ARG A 109 -9.26 -1.08 8.99
C ARG A 109 -9.68 -1.90 10.22
N LEU A 110 -8.91 -1.93 11.31
CA LEU A 110 -9.35 -2.56 12.57
C LEU A 110 -10.59 -1.88 13.15
N TYR A 111 -10.77 -0.59 12.89
CA TYR A 111 -11.97 0.14 13.30
C TYR A 111 -13.14 -0.02 12.33
N TYR A 112 -12.89 -0.51 11.10
CA TYR A 112 -13.86 -0.58 10.01
C TYR A 112 -13.74 -1.95 9.31
N SER A 113 -14.36 -2.96 9.95
CA SER A 113 -14.27 -4.36 9.54
C SER A 113 -15.06 -4.60 8.25
N GLU A 114 -14.35 -4.75 7.14
CA GLU A 114 -14.92 -5.30 5.91
C GLU A 114 -14.42 -6.73 5.65
N SER A 115 -15.26 -7.56 5.04
CA SER A 115 -14.96 -8.96 4.74
C SER A 115 -13.73 -9.16 3.86
N PHE A 116 -13.30 -8.13 3.11
CA PHE A 116 -12.14 -8.18 2.22
C PHE A 116 -10.83 -7.68 2.83
N VAL A 117 -10.84 -7.19 4.08
CA VAL A 117 -9.66 -6.62 4.76
C VAL A 117 -8.49 -7.63 4.79
N PHE A 118 -8.78 -8.92 4.99
CA PHE A 118 -7.73 -9.95 5.03
C PHE A 118 -6.95 -10.07 3.72
N ILE A 119 -7.61 -9.91 2.57
CA ILE A 119 -6.95 -10.00 1.25
C ILE A 119 -6.05 -8.78 1.05
N GLU A 120 -6.52 -7.59 1.41
CA GLU A 120 -5.73 -6.36 1.33
C GLU A 120 -4.48 -6.44 2.21
N ILE A 121 -4.63 -6.89 3.47
CA ILE A 121 -3.51 -7.09 4.39
C ILE A 121 -2.52 -8.12 3.84
N PHE A 122 -3.00 -9.27 3.39
CA PHE A 122 -2.13 -10.30 2.84
C PHE A 122 -1.35 -9.78 1.62
N SER A 123 -2.04 -9.09 0.70
CA SER A 123 -1.39 -8.50 -0.48
C SER A 123 -0.33 -7.46 -0.09
N GLY A 124 -0.59 -6.64 0.93
CA GLY A 124 0.34 -5.63 1.40
C GLY A 124 1.59 -6.22 2.06
N ILE A 125 1.45 -7.32 2.79
CA ILE A 125 2.58 -8.09 3.37
C ILE A 125 3.43 -8.69 2.25
N VAL A 126 2.80 -9.28 1.23
CA VAL A 126 3.51 -9.83 0.07
C VAL A 126 4.32 -8.73 -0.62
N LEU A 127 3.73 -7.57 -0.89
CA LEU A 127 4.45 -6.44 -1.48
C LEU A 127 5.63 -5.98 -0.61
N LEU A 128 5.44 -5.86 0.71
CA LEU A 128 6.52 -5.51 1.63
C LEU A 128 7.66 -6.52 1.60
N PHE A 129 7.33 -7.81 1.59
CA PHE A 129 8.33 -8.87 1.47
C PHE A 129 9.14 -8.75 0.17
N LEU A 130 8.48 -8.51 -0.97
CA LEU A 130 9.14 -8.31 -2.27
C LEU A 130 10.03 -7.05 -2.29
N MET A 131 9.62 -5.97 -1.61
CA MET A 131 10.46 -4.78 -1.42
C MET A 131 11.73 -5.11 -0.61
N VAL A 132 11.59 -5.88 0.48
CA VAL A 132 12.71 -6.29 1.34
C VAL A 132 13.67 -7.24 0.62
N LEU A 133 13.18 -8.14 -0.23
CA LEU A 133 14.05 -8.96 -1.08
C LEU A 133 14.93 -8.11 -2.02
N SER A 134 14.41 -6.95 -2.44
CA SER A 134 15.12 -6.00 -3.30
C SER A 134 16.00 -5.02 -2.53
N TRP A 135 16.09 -5.12 -1.20
CA TRP A 135 16.72 -4.13 -0.30
C TRP A 135 18.17 -3.81 -0.66
N LYS A 136 18.96 -4.83 -1.02
CA LYS A 136 20.39 -4.66 -1.37
C LYS A 136 20.62 -3.77 -2.60
N LYS A 137 19.58 -3.54 -3.42
CA LYS A 137 19.64 -2.67 -4.61
C LYS A 137 19.25 -1.22 -4.31
N LEU A 138 18.77 -0.95 -3.10
CA LEU A 138 18.34 0.38 -2.68
C LEU A 138 19.49 1.12 -2.00
N ASN A 139 19.60 2.40 -2.33
CA ASN A 139 20.50 3.34 -1.68
C ASN A 139 19.88 3.82 -0.36
#